data_AF-A0A0C9SCQ3-F1
#
_entry.id   AF-A0A0C9SCQ3-F1
#
_cell.length_a   1.000
_cell.length_b   1.000
_cell.length_c   1.000
_cell.angle_alpha   90.00
_cell.angle_beta   90.00
_cell.angle_gamma   90.00
#
_symmetry.space_group_name_H-M   'P 1'
#
loop_
_entity.id
_entity.type
_entity.pdbx_description
1 polymer ?
#
loop_
_entity_poly.entity_id
_entity_poly.type
_entity_poly.pdbx_seq_one_letter_code
_entity_poly.pdbx_strand_id
1 'polypeptide(L)'
;MNALLLIWVLIIAAGLADGSEKTHNYKCSAPQGGCPRDPQGRQIWLLRSDGRTCYNVTTRKCDGYGLERLWDCQHYCIGGD
;
A
#
# COMPACT_ATOMS: atom_id res chain seq x y z
N MET A 1 46.37 9.03 -20.83
CA MET A 1 44.98 9.29 -21.23
C MET A 1 44.30 7.95 -21.37
N ASN A 2 43.50 7.50 -20.40
CA ASN A 2 42.56 6.36 -20.49
C ASN A 2 41.84 6.16 -19.14
N ALA A 3 41.10 7.18 -18.70
CA ALA A 3 40.28 7.12 -17.48
C ALA A 3 38.79 7.40 -17.74
N LEU A 4 38.33 7.19 -18.98
CA LEU A 4 36.96 7.54 -19.40
C LEU A 4 36.04 6.32 -19.64
N LEU A 5 36.54 5.09 -19.48
CA LEU A 5 35.79 3.88 -19.83
C LEU A 5 34.98 3.25 -18.68
N LEU A 6 35.01 3.81 -17.47
CA LEU A 6 34.34 3.21 -16.30
C LEU A 6 32.94 3.77 -16.00
N ILE A 7 32.46 4.78 -16.75
CA ILE A 7 31.21 5.48 -16.43
C ILE A 7 29.96 4.78 -17.04
N TRP A 8 30.14 3.86 -17.99
CA TRP A 8 29.02 3.25 -18.71
C TRP A 8 28.32 2.09 -17.98
N VAL A 9 28.88 1.56 -16.88
CA VAL A 9 28.35 0.36 -16.21
C VAL A 9 27.26 0.69 -15.17
N LEU A 10 27.05 1.96 -14.82
CA LEU A 10 26.11 2.34 -13.73
C LEU A 10 24.64 2.49 -14.14
N ILE A 11 24.28 2.33 -15.42
CA ILE A 11 22.92 2.66 -15.89
C ILE A 11 21.96 1.45 -15.93
N ILE A 12 22.43 0.21 -15.70
CA ILE A 12 21.59 -0.99 -15.90
C ILE A 12 20.83 -1.45 -14.63
N ALA A 13 21.07 -0.86 -13.46
CA ALA A 13 20.43 -1.30 -12.20
C ALA A 13 19.10 -0.60 -11.84
N ALA A 14 18.51 0.20 -12.73
CA ALA A 14 17.25 0.90 -12.44
C ALA A 14 15.98 0.10 -12.85
N GLY A 15 16.13 -1.03 -13.54
CA GLY A 15 15.03 -1.92 -13.87
C GLY A 15 15.16 -3.19 -13.03
N LEU A 16 14.38 -3.28 -11.95
CA LEU A 16 14.02 -4.46 -11.14
C LEU A 16 13.88 -4.05 -9.65
N ALA A 17 13.04 -3.04 -9.40
CA ALA A 17 12.31 -2.95 -8.13
C ALA A 17 10.83 -3.26 -8.40
N ASP A 18 10.59 -4.31 -9.20
CA ASP A 18 9.28 -4.98 -9.28
C ASP A 18 9.39 -6.23 -8.42
N GLY A 19 9.30 -6.01 -7.11
CA GLY A 19 9.66 -7.03 -6.12
C GLY A 19 9.23 -6.65 -4.71
N SER A 20 8.21 -5.82 -4.56
CA SER A 20 7.47 -5.82 -3.30
C SER A 20 6.51 -6.99 -3.38
N GLU A 21 7.00 -8.17 -3.03
CA GLU A 21 6.17 -9.20 -2.40
C GLU A 21 5.52 -8.48 -1.20
N LYS A 22 4.38 -7.83 -1.46
CA LYS A 22 3.62 -7.14 -0.42
C LYS A 22 3.13 -8.27 0.46
N THR A 23 3.90 -8.58 1.50
CA THR A 23 3.44 -9.32 2.67
C THR A 23 2.07 -8.75 2.93
N HIS A 24 1.04 -9.51 2.57
CA HIS A 24 -0.32 -9.01 2.50
C HIS A 24 -0.71 -8.69 3.93
N ASN A 25 -0.49 -7.42 4.32
CA ASN A 25 -1.04 -6.83 5.52
C ASN A 25 -2.54 -6.98 5.35
N TYR A 26 -3.11 -8.07 5.85
CA TYR A 26 -4.52 -8.43 5.72
C TYR A 26 -5.43 -7.27 6.18
N LYS A 27 -4.89 -6.35 6.98
CA LYS A 27 -5.53 -5.10 7.43
C LYS A 27 -5.66 -4.03 6.34
N CYS A 28 -4.82 -4.02 5.30
CA CYS A 28 -4.76 -2.92 4.36
C CYS A 28 -5.92 -2.95 3.35
N SER A 29 -6.34 -4.11 2.89
CA SER A 29 -7.38 -4.24 1.85
C SER A 29 -8.70 -4.71 2.44
N ALA A 30 -9.81 -4.36 1.81
CA ALA A 30 -11.11 -4.90 2.21
C ALA A 30 -11.17 -6.43 1.99
N PRO A 31 -11.98 -7.18 2.75
CA PRO A 31 -12.23 -8.60 2.48
C PRO A 31 -12.86 -8.80 1.10
N GLN A 32 -12.88 -10.06 0.64
CA GLN A 32 -13.62 -10.43 -0.56
C GLN A 32 -15.11 -10.05 -0.40
N GLY A 33 -15.64 -9.26 -1.33
CA GLY A 33 -16.99 -8.68 -1.22
C GLY A 33 -17.04 -7.26 -0.63
N GLY A 34 -15.92 -6.73 -0.15
CA GLY A 34 -15.80 -5.37 0.36
C GLY A 34 -16.34 -5.18 1.79
N CYS A 35 -16.28 -3.95 2.27
CA CYS A 35 -16.87 -3.56 3.56
C CYS A 35 -18.24 -2.90 3.34
N PRO A 36 -19.33 -3.42 3.90
CA PRO A 36 -20.63 -2.79 3.79
C PRO A 36 -20.63 -1.45 4.54
N ARG A 37 -21.16 -0.40 3.91
CA ARG A 37 -21.22 0.94 4.51
C ARG A 37 -22.30 1.00 5.57
N ASP A 38 -21.96 1.53 6.72
CA ASP A 38 -22.88 1.84 7.81
C ASP A 38 -22.50 3.22 8.39
N PRO A 39 -23.36 4.25 8.24
CA PRO A 39 -23.05 5.61 8.71
C PRO A 39 -22.92 5.70 10.23
N GLN A 40 -23.43 4.72 10.98
CA GLN A 40 -23.28 4.64 12.44
C GLN A 40 -22.14 3.71 12.88
N GLY A 41 -21.30 3.28 11.93
CA GLY A 41 -20.14 2.44 12.18
C GLY A 41 -18.89 3.22 12.56
N ARG A 42 -17.77 2.49 12.66
CA ARG A 42 -16.44 3.11 12.81
C ARG A 42 -15.89 3.47 11.44
N GLN A 43 -15.21 4.61 11.35
CA GLN A 43 -14.47 4.98 10.15
C GLN A 43 -13.11 4.26 10.15
N ILE A 44 -12.79 3.62 9.03
CA ILE A 44 -11.51 2.97 8.79
C ILE A 44 -10.94 3.40 7.44
N TRP A 45 -9.63 3.26 7.28
CA TRP A 45 -8.87 3.54 6.07
C TRP A 45 -8.36 2.25 5.46
N LEU A 46 -8.60 2.08 4.16
CA LEU A 46 -8.25 0.92 3.38
C LEU A 46 -7.46 1.35 2.14
N LEU A 47 -6.53 0.51 1.73
CA LEU A 47 -5.82 0.59 0.47
C LEU A 47 -6.76 0.17 -0.66
N ARG A 48 -6.79 0.98 -1.72
CA ARG A 48 -7.48 0.67 -2.97
C ARG A 48 -6.68 -0.39 -3.74
N SER A 49 -7.35 -1.10 -4.64
CA SER A 49 -6.73 -2.10 -5.52
C SER A 49 -5.62 -1.54 -6.42
N ASP A 50 -5.50 -0.21 -6.57
CA ASP A 50 -4.39 0.44 -7.27
C ASP A 50 -3.05 0.37 -6.50
N GLY A 51 -3.09 -0.05 -5.23
CA GLY A 51 -1.93 -0.18 -4.37
C GLY A 51 -1.29 1.14 -3.94
N ARG A 52 -1.92 2.28 -4.23
CA ARG A 52 -1.36 3.64 -4.06
C ARG A 52 -2.30 4.64 -3.42
N THR A 53 -3.59 4.34 -3.33
CA THR A 53 -4.60 5.25 -2.79
C THR A 53 -5.25 4.66 -1.55
N CYS A 54 -5.21 5.40 -0.44
CA CYS A 54 -6.02 5.09 0.74
C CYS A 54 -7.38 5.78 0.64
N TYR A 55 -8.46 5.08 1.00
CA TYR A 55 -9.81 5.63 1.05
C TYR A 55 -10.47 5.27 2.38
N ASN A 56 -11.42 6.09 2.83
CA ASN A 56 -12.16 5.82 4.05
C ASN A 56 -13.48 5.10 3.79
N VAL A 57 -13.91 4.30 4.76
CA VAL A 57 -15.24 3.70 4.80
C VAL A 57 -15.74 3.69 6.24
N THR A 58 -17.00 4.04 6.45
CA THR A 58 -17.67 3.87 7.75
C THR A 58 -18.42 2.56 7.73
N THR A 59 -18.14 1.66 8.66
CA THR A 59 -18.67 0.29 8.67
C THR A 59 -18.73 -0.30 10.07
N ARG A 60 -19.65 -1.25 10.30
CA ARG A 60 -19.70 -2.11 11.49
C ARG A 60 -19.30 -3.56 11.21
N LYS A 61 -19.03 -3.91 9.94
CA LYS A 61 -18.80 -5.31 9.52
C LYS A 61 -17.53 -5.44 8.69
N CYS A 62 -16.42 -4.99 9.26
CA CYS A 62 -15.07 -5.15 8.73
C CYS A 62 -14.06 -5.14 9.87
N ASP A 63 -14.29 -6.02 10.85
CA ASP A 63 -13.39 -6.18 11.99
C ASP A 63 -12.11 -6.90 11.57
N GLY A 64 -10.98 -6.44 12.09
CA GLY A 64 -9.66 -6.90 11.66
C GLY A 64 -9.17 -6.30 10.33
N TYR A 65 -10.01 -5.53 9.63
CA TYR A 65 -9.66 -4.79 8.41
C TYR A 65 -9.61 -3.29 8.66
N GLY A 66 -8.80 -2.62 7.84
CA GLY A 66 -8.57 -1.18 7.84
C GLY A 66 -7.75 -0.67 9.02
N LEU A 67 -7.27 0.55 8.86
CA LEU A 67 -6.53 1.31 9.86
C LEU A 67 -7.35 2.51 10.33
N GLU A 68 -7.12 2.98 11.54
CA GLU A 68 -7.94 4.07 12.11
C GLU A 68 -7.60 5.43 11.51
N ARG A 69 -6.37 5.62 11.04
CA ARG A 69 -5.87 6.90 10.52
C ARG A 69 -5.40 6.76 9.08
N LEU A 70 -5.57 7.84 8.30
CA LEU A 70 -5.05 7.93 6.93
C LEU A 70 -3.53 7.75 6.90
N TRP A 71 -2.82 8.38 7.83
CA TRP A 71 -1.36 8.30 7.92
C TRP A 71 -0.87 6.85 8.06
N ASP A 72 -1.52 6.06 8.91
CA ASP A 72 -1.18 4.65 9.09
C ASP A 72 -1.38 3.87 7.78
N CYS A 73 -2.47 4.14 7.05
CA CYS A 73 -2.69 3.51 5.74
C CYS A 73 -1.61 3.91 4.72
N GLN A 74 -1.22 5.18 4.69
CA GLN A 74 -0.17 5.63 3.77
C GLN A 74 1.18 4.99 4.10
N HIS A 75 1.54 4.95 5.38
CA HIS A 75 2.83 4.42 5.81
C HIS A 75 2.90 2.90 5.68
N TYR A 76 1.96 2.15 6.28
CA TYR A 76 2.04 0.69 6.35
C TYR A 76 1.50 -0.05 5.11
N CYS A 77 0.61 0.57 4.33
CA CYS A 77 0.01 -0.09 3.17
C CYS A 77 0.61 0.34 1.82
N ILE A 78 1.14 1.57 1.75
CA ILE A 78 1.78 2.11 0.55
C ILE A 78 3.30 2.19 0.73
N GLY A 79 3.77 2.74 1.86
CA GLY A 79 5.17 2.98 2.16
C GLY A 79 6.01 1.72 2.36
N GLY A 80 5.42 0.63 2.84
CA GLY A 80 6.07 -0.68 2.91
C GLY A 80 7.13 -0.82 4.01
N ASP A 81 7.02 -0.02 5.08
CA ASP A 81 7.78 -0.23 6.32
C ASP A 81 7.20 -1.37 7.18
#